data_AF-A0A3B8T8B0-F1
#
_entry.id   AF-A0A3B8T8B0-F1
#
_cell.length_a   1.000
_cell.length_b   1.000
_cell.length_c   1.000
_cell.angle_alpha   90.00
_cell.angle_beta   90.00
_cell.angle_gamma   90.00
#
_symmetry.space_group_name_H-M   'P 1'
#
loop_
_entity.id
_entity.type
_entity.pdbx_description
1 polymer ?
#
loop_
_entity_poly.entity_id
_entity_poly.type
_entity_poly.pdbx_seq_one_letter_code
_entity_poly.pdbx_strand_id
1 'polypeptide(L)'
;MKLVIALPLVIWSVVAQAFDWSTPVAVTHQGEPLEVRLEVTNLAPVSATQLFPLLASETAFTERGIDRPEYLSGLTYAVDTTGGRVALVIRTATAWTQPDLTTLVEVFTPAGPVLIPVSVQVAQKPTAASVVATEEPKS
;
A
#
# COMPACT_ATOMS: atom_id res chain seq x y z
N MET A 1 -0.35 64.19 -13.27
CA MET A 1 -0.60 63.35 -12.08
C MET A 1 -0.58 61.90 -12.53
N LYS A 2 0.39 61.08 -12.07
CA LYS A 2 0.51 59.65 -12.45
C LYS A 2 -0.22 58.81 -11.39
N LEU A 3 -1.34 58.22 -11.77
CA LEU A 3 -2.08 57.24 -10.96
C LEU A 3 -1.31 55.92 -10.99
N VAL A 4 -0.65 55.57 -9.88
CA VAL A 4 -0.02 54.27 -9.69
C VAL A 4 -1.04 53.37 -9.03
N ILE A 5 -1.66 52.48 -9.81
CA ILE A 5 -2.56 51.45 -9.31
C ILE A 5 -1.69 50.26 -8.89
N ALA A 6 -1.50 50.07 -7.60
CA ALA A 6 -0.89 48.86 -7.05
C ALA A 6 -1.94 47.74 -7.03
N LEU A 7 -1.78 46.72 -7.87
CA LEU A 7 -2.64 45.55 -7.91
C LEU A 7 -2.15 44.53 -6.86
N PRO A 8 -2.93 44.20 -5.82
CA PRO A 8 -2.51 43.17 -4.87
C PRO A 8 -2.71 41.80 -5.52
N LEU A 9 -1.60 41.18 -5.93
CA LEU A 9 -1.58 39.81 -6.45
C LEU A 9 -1.72 38.85 -5.26
N VAL A 10 -2.96 38.49 -4.89
CA VAL A 10 -3.21 37.45 -3.89
C VAL A 10 -3.07 36.11 -4.58
N ILE A 11 -1.92 35.47 -4.42
CA ILE A 11 -1.65 34.13 -4.93
C ILE A 11 -2.29 33.13 -3.96
N TRP A 12 -3.48 32.64 -4.28
CA TRP A 12 -4.05 31.48 -3.58
C TRP A 12 -3.32 30.22 -4.06
N SER A 13 -2.30 29.79 -3.31
CA SER A 13 -1.74 28.45 -3.47
C SER A 13 -2.75 27.44 -2.94
N VAL A 14 -3.44 26.73 -3.84
CA VAL A 14 -4.17 25.52 -3.47
C VAL A 14 -3.13 24.44 -3.19
N VAL A 15 -2.95 24.08 -1.93
CA VAL A 15 -2.17 22.90 -1.56
C VAL A 15 -2.98 21.67 -2.00
N ALA A 16 -2.46 20.90 -2.95
CA ALA A 16 -3.03 19.61 -3.27
C ALA A 16 -2.81 18.67 -2.06
N GLN A 17 -3.89 18.30 -1.39
CA GLN A 17 -3.85 17.29 -0.34
C GLN A 17 -3.72 15.93 -1.03
N ALA A 18 -2.53 15.34 -0.98
CA ALA A 18 -2.29 14.01 -1.54
C ALA A 18 -2.70 12.93 -0.54
N PHE A 19 -3.11 11.76 -1.06
CA PHE A 19 -3.28 10.58 -0.23
C PHE A 19 -1.92 10.00 0.10
N ASP A 20 -1.61 9.90 1.39
CA ASP A 20 -0.36 9.33 1.88
C ASP A 20 -0.62 7.97 2.52
N TRP A 21 0.35 7.07 2.34
CA TRP A 21 0.28 5.67 2.76
C TRP A 21 1.54 5.31 3.52
N SER A 22 1.43 4.41 4.48
CA SER A 22 2.58 3.82 5.14
C SER A 22 3.30 2.85 4.21
N THR A 23 4.52 2.46 4.61
CA THR A 23 5.19 1.31 4.01
C THR A 23 4.33 0.05 4.16
N PRO A 24 4.28 -0.82 3.14
CA PRO A 24 3.65 -2.14 3.23
C PRO A 24 4.27 -3.02 4.32
N VAL A 25 3.42 -3.75 5.05
CA VAL A 25 3.85 -4.75 6.03
C VAL A 25 3.09 -6.05 5.79
N ALA A 26 3.82 -7.16 5.61
CA ALA A 26 3.25 -8.50 5.64
C ALA A 26 3.04 -8.91 7.10
N VAL A 27 1.80 -9.22 7.48
CA VAL A 27 1.45 -9.61 8.86
C VAL A 27 1.35 -11.13 9.04
N THR A 28 1.50 -11.88 7.96
CA THR A 28 1.49 -13.35 7.90
C THR A 28 2.82 -13.88 7.38
N HIS A 29 3.07 -15.17 7.60
CA HIS A 29 4.30 -15.83 7.14
C HIS A 29 4.04 -16.68 5.87
N GLN A 30 5.11 -17.09 5.19
CA GLN A 30 5.01 -18.08 4.12
C GLN A 30 4.37 -19.38 4.64
N GLY A 31 3.54 -20.00 3.79
CA GLY A 31 2.73 -21.17 4.10
C GLY A 31 1.38 -20.84 4.74
N GLU A 32 1.13 -19.59 5.13
CA GLU A 32 -0.16 -19.10 5.62
C GLU A 32 -0.86 -18.29 4.52
N PRO A 33 -2.20 -18.12 4.55
CA PRO A 33 -2.85 -17.14 3.69
C PRO A 33 -2.22 -15.75 3.90
N LEU A 34 -1.88 -15.08 2.81
CA LEU A 34 -1.23 -13.77 2.84
C LEU A 34 -2.17 -12.72 3.44
N GLU A 35 -1.64 -11.88 4.31
CA GLU A 35 -2.20 -10.56 4.60
C GLU A 35 -1.09 -9.51 4.58
N VAL A 36 -1.24 -8.51 3.71
CA VAL A 36 -0.37 -7.34 3.63
C VAL A 36 -1.20 -6.11 3.94
N ARG A 37 -0.69 -5.23 4.82
CA ARG A 37 -1.37 -4.02 5.27
C ARG A 37 -0.54 -2.78 4.95
N LEU A 38 -1.20 -1.75 4.44
CA LEU A 38 -0.68 -0.39 4.27
C LEU A 38 -1.65 0.56 4.96
N GLU A 39 -1.23 1.24 6.02
CA GLU A 39 -2.09 2.24 6.67
C GLU A 39 -2.22 3.49 5.78
N VAL A 40 -3.40 4.08 5.75
CA VAL A 40 -3.60 5.40 5.14
C VAL A 40 -3.20 6.45 6.17
N THR A 41 -2.07 7.11 5.95
CA THR A 41 -1.55 8.13 6.87
C THR A 41 -2.19 9.49 6.62
N ASN A 42 -2.71 9.73 5.41
CA ASN A 42 -3.50 10.92 5.08
C ASN A 42 -4.64 10.54 4.13
N LEU A 43 -5.88 10.64 4.63
CA LEU A 43 -7.10 10.39 3.85
C LEU A 43 -7.58 11.61 3.05
N ALA A 44 -6.89 12.75 3.16
CA ALA A 44 -7.37 14.03 2.63
C ALA A 44 -8.83 14.28 3.13
N PRO A 45 -9.73 15.02 2.46
CA PRO A 45 -11.11 15.19 2.92
C PRO A 45 -12.03 14.00 2.59
N VAL A 46 -11.49 12.81 2.32
CA VAL A 46 -12.23 11.64 1.79
C VAL A 46 -12.48 10.59 2.87
N SER A 47 -13.66 9.98 2.85
CA SER A 47 -14.01 8.86 3.73
C SER A 47 -13.42 7.54 3.23
N ALA A 48 -13.04 6.64 4.15
CA ALA A 48 -12.59 5.29 3.82
C ALA A 48 -13.56 4.51 2.92
N THR A 49 -14.87 4.73 3.08
CA THR A 49 -15.92 4.08 2.27
C THR A 49 -15.94 4.54 0.80
N GLN A 50 -15.20 5.59 0.46
CA GLN A 50 -15.07 6.12 -0.89
C GLN A 50 -13.77 5.67 -1.56
N LEU A 51 -12.99 4.82 -0.89
CA LEU A 51 -11.78 4.23 -1.43
C LEU A 51 -12.09 2.83 -1.95
N PHE A 52 -11.88 2.61 -3.24
CA PHE A 52 -12.13 1.33 -3.89
C PHE A 52 -10.82 0.81 -4.48
N PRO A 53 -10.07 0.00 -3.74
CA PRO A 53 -8.82 -0.58 -4.22
C PRO A 53 -9.10 -1.78 -5.13
N LEU A 54 -8.35 -1.85 -6.23
CA LEU A 54 -8.37 -2.94 -7.19
C LEU A 54 -6.95 -3.25 -7.65
N LEU A 55 -6.75 -4.43 -8.23
CA LEU A 55 -5.53 -4.70 -9.00
C LEU A 55 -5.46 -3.74 -10.18
N ALA A 56 -4.35 -3.04 -10.34
CA ALA A 56 -4.17 -2.12 -11.46
C ALA A 56 -4.24 -2.86 -12.81
N SER A 57 -4.65 -2.13 -13.85
CA SER A 57 -4.72 -2.67 -15.21
C SER A 57 -3.37 -3.16 -15.73
N GLU A 58 -3.39 -4.10 -16.69
CA GLU A 58 -2.18 -4.59 -17.35
C GLU A 58 -1.35 -3.44 -17.95
N THR A 59 -2.02 -2.50 -18.63
CA THR A 59 -1.38 -1.30 -19.17
C THR A 59 -0.61 -0.51 -18.11
N ALA A 60 -1.19 -0.32 -16.91
CA ALA A 60 -0.52 0.40 -15.83
C ALA A 60 0.74 -0.32 -15.31
N PHE A 61 0.74 -1.66 -15.32
CA PHE A 61 1.94 -2.45 -15.03
C PHE A 61 3.00 -2.30 -16.14
N THR A 62 2.60 -2.41 -17.40
CA THR A 62 3.49 -2.25 -18.57
C THR A 62 4.15 -0.87 -18.61
N GLU A 63 3.39 0.20 -18.38
CA GLU A 63 3.90 1.58 -18.35
C GLU A 63 4.96 1.80 -17.26
N ARG A 64 4.89 1.01 -16.18
CA ARG A 64 5.85 1.05 -15.06
C ARG A 64 7.02 0.09 -15.25
N GLY A 65 7.02 -0.74 -16.30
CA GLY A 65 8.02 -1.78 -16.51
C GLY A 65 8.01 -2.87 -15.45
N ILE A 66 6.84 -3.15 -14.85
CA ILE A 66 6.64 -4.19 -13.83
C ILE A 66 5.85 -5.32 -14.47
N ASP A 67 6.28 -6.57 -14.27
CA ASP A 67 5.50 -7.72 -14.71
C ASP A 67 4.17 -7.80 -13.94
N ARG A 68 3.11 -8.28 -14.61
CA ARG A 68 1.83 -8.60 -13.97
C ARG A 68 1.57 -10.11 -14.01
N PRO A 69 2.15 -10.88 -13.07
CA PRO A 69 1.90 -12.31 -12.99
C PRO A 69 0.42 -12.65 -12.79
N GLU A 70 -0.01 -13.79 -13.32
CA GLU A 70 -1.41 -14.25 -13.26
C GLU A 70 -1.92 -14.38 -11.81
N TYR A 71 -1.06 -14.82 -10.88
CA TYR A 71 -1.44 -15.03 -9.48
C TYR A 71 -1.97 -13.76 -8.80
N LEU A 72 -1.61 -12.56 -9.29
CA LEU A 72 -2.11 -11.29 -8.75
C LEU A 72 -3.62 -11.17 -8.91
N SER A 73 -4.20 -11.78 -9.94
CA SER A 73 -5.65 -11.76 -10.16
C SER A 73 -6.42 -12.58 -9.12
N GLY A 74 -5.75 -13.47 -8.39
CA GLY A 74 -6.31 -14.24 -7.28
C GLY A 74 -6.28 -13.50 -5.93
N LEU A 75 -5.71 -12.30 -5.88
CA LEU A 75 -5.63 -11.50 -4.67
C LEU A 75 -6.91 -10.68 -4.45
N THR A 76 -7.28 -10.51 -3.19
CA THR A 76 -8.33 -9.58 -2.78
C THR A 76 -7.70 -8.28 -2.32
N TYR A 77 -8.25 -7.15 -2.77
CA TYR A 77 -7.84 -5.80 -2.41
C TYR A 77 -9.02 -5.13 -1.71
N ALA A 78 -8.82 -4.65 -0.48
CA ALA A 78 -9.90 -4.11 0.33
C ALA A 78 -9.43 -2.97 1.25
N VAL A 79 -10.38 -2.19 1.75
CA VAL A 79 -10.14 -1.22 2.82
C VAL A 79 -10.63 -1.82 4.13
N ASP A 80 -9.78 -1.81 5.14
CA ASP A 80 -10.11 -2.18 6.50
C ASP A 80 -10.10 -0.92 7.38
N THR A 81 -11.17 -0.73 8.16
CA THR A 81 -11.34 0.41 9.07
C THR A 81 -11.32 -0.02 10.55
N THR A 82 -10.91 -1.25 10.82
CA THR A 82 -10.88 -1.82 12.18
C THR A 82 -9.84 -1.11 13.06
N GLY A 83 -10.14 -0.96 14.35
CA GLY A 83 -9.20 -0.37 15.32
C GLY A 83 -9.00 1.14 15.18
N GLY A 84 -9.93 1.84 14.51
CA GLY A 84 -9.88 3.29 14.32
C GLY A 84 -8.84 3.77 13.31
N ARG A 85 -8.22 2.83 12.57
CA ARG A 85 -7.27 3.11 11.50
C ARG A 85 -7.83 2.64 10.18
N VAL A 86 -7.48 3.32 9.11
CA VAL A 86 -7.84 2.94 7.76
C VAL A 86 -6.61 2.32 7.11
N ALA A 87 -6.77 1.15 6.52
CA ALA A 87 -5.68 0.45 5.84
C ALA A 87 -6.16 -0.15 4.52
N LEU A 88 -5.33 -0.07 3.49
CA LEU A 88 -5.41 -0.97 2.35
C LEU A 88 -4.90 -2.34 2.79
N VAL A 89 -5.68 -3.38 2.50
CA VAL A 89 -5.34 -4.76 2.84
C VAL A 89 -5.40 -5.62 1.59
N ILE A 90 -4.33 -6.38 1.37
CA ILE A 90 -4.19 -7.34 0.28
C ILE A 90 -4.16 -8.74 0.87
N ARG A 91 -5.03 -9.63 0.39
CA ARG A 91 -5.19 -10.99 0.94
C ARG A 91 -5.20 -12.08 -0.12
N THR A 92 -4.80 -13.28 0.28
CA THR A 92 -5.06 -14.52 -0.46
C THR A 92 -6.04 -15.40 0.31
N ALA A 93 -6.81 -16.23 -0.41
CA ALA A 93 -7.62 -17.28 0.23
C ALA A 93 -6.80 -18.54 0.57
N THR A 94 -5.70 -18.76 -0.16
CA THR A 94 -4.83 -19.94 -0.03
C THR A 94 -3.45 -19.57 0.51
N ALA A 95 -2.71 -20.58 0.97
CA ALA A 95 -1.34 -20.41 1.45
C ALA A 95 -0.45 -19.68 0.42
N TRP A 96 0.33 -18.71 0.90
CA TRP A 96 1.29 -17.96 0.12
C TRP A 96 2.68 -18.57 0.24
N THR A 97 3.31 -18.89 -0.88
CA THR A 97 4.60 -19.60 -0.91
C THR A 97 5.76 -18.75 -1.43
N GLN A 98 5.47 -17.56 -1.96
CA GLN A 98 6.48 -16.66 -2.50
C GLN A 98 7.18 -15.89 -1.38
N PRO A 99 8.48 -15.56 -1.53
CA PRO A 99 9.23 -14.84 -0.52
C PRO A 99 8.87 -13.36 -0.41
N ASP A 100 8.20 -12.81 -1.42
CA ASP A 100 7.77 -11.43 -1.47
C ASP A 100 6.43 -11.32 -2.20
N LEU A 101 5.77 -10.18 -2.05
CA LEU A 101 4.70 -9.72 -2.93
C LEU A 101 5.15 -8.42 -3.57
N THR A 102 5.12 -8.37 -4.91
CA THR A 102 5.23 -7.13 -5.68
C THR A 102 3.99 -6.97 -6.56
N THR A 103 3.28 -5.85 -6.41
CA THR A 103 2.04 -5.55 -7.13
C THR A 103 1.81 -4.05 -7.27
N LEU A 104 0.90 -3.65 -8.14
CA LEU A 104 0.40 -2.29 -8.28
C LEU A 104 -1.09 -2.27 -7.94
N VAL A 105 -1.48 -1.44 -6.98
CA VAL A 105 -2.88 -1.27 -6.57
C VAL A 105 -3.41 0.03 -7.14
N GLU A 106 -4.54 -0.02 -7.82
CA GLU A 106 -5.27 1.15 -8.26
C GLU A 106 -6.40 1.43 -7.27
N VAL A 107 -6.33 2.57 -6.59
CA VAL A 107 -7.34 3.00 -5.64
C VAL A 107 -8.18 4.10 -6.26
N PHE A 108 -9.44 3.79 -6.56
CA PHE A 108 -10.38 4.80 -7.03
C PHE A 108 -10.79 5.70 -5.86
N THR A 109 -10.63 7.00 -6.04
CA THR A 109 -11.01 8.04 -5.08
C THR A 109 -11.91 9.08 -5.77
N PRO A 110 -12.60 9.95 -5.01
CA PRO A 110 -13.37 11.06 -5.59
C PRO A 110 -12.53 12.04 -6.42
N ALA A 111 -11.22 12.14 -6.19
CA ALA A 111 -10.31 13.00 -6.92
C ALA A 111 -9.72 12.33 -8.18
N GLY A 112 -10.03 11.04 -8.41
CA GLY A 112 -9.46 10.21 -9.47
C GLY A 112 -8.74 8.98 -8.93
N PRO A 113 -8.34 8.05 -9.82
CA PRO A 113 -7.58 6.87 -9.44
C PRO A 113 -6.15 7.24 -9.02
N VAL A 114 -5.65 6.55 -8.00
CA VAL A 114 -4.27 6.65 -7.52
C VAL A 114 -3.61 5.28 -7.64
N LEU A 115 -2.44 5.23 -8.29
CA LEU A 115 -1.65 4.02 -8.41
C LEU A 115 -0.64 3.92 -7.27
N ILE A 116 -0.72 2.85 -6.49
CA ILE A 116 0.10 2.61 -5.31
C ILE A 116 0.98 1.37 -5.56
N PRO A 117 2.30 1.54 -5.73
CA PRO A 117 3.21 0.40 -5.80
C PRO A 117 3.32 -0.25 -4.43
N VAL A 118 3.22 -1.58 -4.39
CA VAL A 118 3.36 -2.38 -3.17
C VAL A 118 4.45 -3.40 -3.41
N SER A 119 5.49 -3.36 -2.58
CA SER A 119 6.52 -4.39 -2.53
C SER A 119 6.85 -4.70 -1.07
N VAL A 120 6.79 -5.96 -0.69
CA VAL A 120 7.00 -6.40 0.70
C VAL A 120 7.57 -7.80 0.76
N GLN A 121 8.48 -8.02 1.71
CA GLN A 121 9.02 -9.35 2.01
C GLN A 121 8.04 -10.11 2.91
N VAL A 122 7.85 -11.39 2.63
CA VAL A 122 7.04 -12.31 3.43
C VAL A 122 7.98 -13.29 4.11
N ALA A 123 8.14 -13.12 5.42
CA ALA A 123 9.06 -13.93 6.19
C ALA A 123 8.62 -15.41 6.25
N GLN A 124 9.59 -16.31 6.31
CA GLN A 124 9.32 -17.70 6.68
C GLN A 124 8.93 -17.77 8.15
N LYS A 125 8.05 -18.70 8.49
CA LYS A 125 7.73 -18.97 9.89
C LYS A 125 8.98 -19.48 10.61
N PRO A 126 9.36 -18.89 11.76
CA PRO A 126 10.49 -19.38 12.55
C PRO A 126 10.27 -20.85 12.91
N THR A 127 11.14 -21.74 12.42
CA THR A 127 11.17 -23.13 12.87
C THR A 127 12.01 -23.19 14.15
N ALA A 128 11.54 -23.92 15.17
CA ALA A 128 12.13 -23.99 16.50
C ALA A 128 13.64 -24.34 16.55
N ALA A 129 14.21 -24.88 15.47
CA ALA A 129 15.64 -25.14 15.35
C ALA A 129 16.52 -23.87 15.25
N SER A 130 15.98 -22.72 14.84
CA SER A 130 16.75 -21.47 14.72
C SER A 130 17.02 -20.77 16.06
N VAL A 131 16.32 -21.14 17.14
CA VAL A 131 16.50 -20.52 18.47
C VAL A 131 17.67 -21.15 19.25
N VAL A 132 18.14 -22.34 18.88
CA VAL A 132 19.11 -23.12 19.68
C VAL A 132 20.58 -22.85 19.28
N ALA A 133 20.85 -22.14 18.18
CA ALA A 133 22.21 -21.94 17.68
C ALA A 133 22.97 -20.72 18.29
N THR A 134 22.42 -20.05 19.31
CA THR A 134 23.08 -18.94 20.01
C THR A 134 22.99 -19.12 21.52
N GLU A 135 23.46 -20.25 22.02
CA GLU A 135 24.00 -20.33 23.38
C GLU A 135 25.42 -20.89 23.28
N GLU A 136 26.38 -19.97 23.20
CA GLU A 136 27.81 -20.22 23.28
C GLU A 136 28.16 -20.73 24.69
N PRO A 137 28.85 -21.88 24.84
CA PRO A 137 29.21 -22.39 26.15
C PRO A 137 30.34 -21.54 26.73
N LYS A 138 30.03 -20.72 27.74
CA LYS A 138 31.04 -20.04 28.54
C LYS A 138 31.83 -21.09 29.34
N SER A 139 33.09 -21.27 28.96
CA SER A 139 34.09 -22.04 29.71
C SER A 139 34.45 -21.38 31.04
#